data_AF-V4LR03-F1
#
_entry.id   AF-V4LR03-F1
#
_cell.length_a   1.000
_cell.length_b   1.000
_cell.length_c   1.000
_cell.angle_alpha   90.00
_cell.angle_beta   90.00
_cell.angle_gamma   90.00
#
_symmetry.space_group_name_H-M   'P 1'
#
loop_
_entity.id
_entity.type
_entity.pdbx_description
1 polymer ?
#
loop_
_entity_poly.entity_id
_entity_poly.type
_entity_poly.pdbx_seq_one_letter_code
_entity_poly.pdbx_strand_id
1 'polypeptide(L)'
;MVAGALFLTLRPRLDKVLGALVFLAGLGALGVGLFPEGSPYHLHTISSLITFLFASLSSYPASVRRGGGSPLWGILGTIGLISLVLYAMGYYAGLGWGGMERLIVYPNLAWALGFGASLATAEARPR
;
A
#
# COMPACT_ATOMS: atom_id res chain seq x y z
N MET A 1 3.07 -0.40 -30.46
CA MET A 1 4.07 -1.49 -30.34
C MET A 1 5.23 -1.15 -29.40
N VAL A 2 5.90 0.01 -29.52
CA VAL A 2 7.05 0.39 -28.67
C VAL A 2 6.72 0.48 -27.16
N ALA A 3 5.60 1.11 -26.79
CA ALA A 3 5.17 1.21 -25.38
C ALA A 3 4.87 -0.17 -24.75
N GLY A 4 4.31 -1.10 -25.53
CA GLY A 4 4.07 -2.48 -25.08
C GLY A 4 5.36 -3.27 -24.88
N ALA A 5 6.33 -3.13 -25.79
CA ALA A 5 7.64 -3.75 -25.65
C ALA A 5 8.43 -3.18 -24.46
N LEU A 6 8.36 -1.87 -24.22
CA LEU A 6 8.94 -1.21 -23.05
C LEU A 6 8.27 -1.66 -21.74
N PHE A 7 6.94 -1.79 -21.73
CA PHE A 7 6.22 -2.33 -20.57
C PHE A 7 6.64 -3.77 -20.26
N LEU A 8 6.77 -4.63 -21.28
CA LEU A 8 7.21 -6.01 -21.10
C LEU A 8 8.64 -6.14 -20.56
N THR A 9 9.56 -5.23 -20.91
CA THR A 9 10.92 -5.22 -20.37
C THR A 9 11.00 -4.64 -18.95
N LEU A 10 10.12 -3.71 -18.59
CA LEU A 10 10.03 -3.13 -17.24
C LEU A 10 9.26 -4.01 -16.25
N ARG A 11 8.36 -4.88 -16.74
CA ARG A 11 7.48 -5.73 -15.92
C ARG A 11 8.22 -6.59 -14.87
N PRO A 12 9.32 -7.29 -15.18
CA PRO A 12 10.02 -8.10 -14.16
C PRO A 12 10.64 -7.26 -13.04
N ARG A 13 11.08 -6.03 -13.35
CA ARG A 13 11.60 -5.09 -12.34
C ARG A 13 10.47 -4.54 -11.47
N LEU A 14 9.35 -4.19 -12.10
CA LEU A 14 8.14 -3.73 -11.41
C LEU A 14 7.64 -4.77 -10.40
N ASP A 15 7.63 -6.04 -10.79
CA ASP A 15 7.18 -7.16 -9.94
C ASP A 15 8.10 -7.35 -8.73
N LYS A 16 9.42 -7.23 -8.91
CA LYS A 16 10.40 -7.27 -7.82
C LYS A 16 10.21 -6.10 -6.85
N VAL A 17 10.05 -4.88 -7.37
CA VAL A 17 9.82 -3.68 -6.55
C VAL A 17 8.51 -3.81 -5.77
N LEU A 18 7.42 -4.19 -6.44
CA LEU A 18 6.14 -4.42 -5.81
C LEU A 18 6.25 -5.49 -4.70
N GLY A 19 6.87 -6.63 -5.00
CA GLY A 19 7.07 -7.71 -4.03
C GLY A 19 7.89 -7.28 -2.81
N ALA A 20 8.97 -6.52 -3.01
CA ALA A 20 9.79 -6.01 -1.92
C ALA A 20 9.02 -5.04 -1.02
N LEU A 21 8.26 -4.10 -1.61
CA LEU A 21 7.45 -3.14 -0.83
C LEU A 21 6.32 -3.84 -0.07
N VAL A 22 5.62 -4.78 -0.71
CA VAL A 22 4.57 -5.57 -0.04
C VAL A 22 5.16 -6.43 1.08
N PHE A 23 6.35 -7.01 0.89
CA PHE A 23 7.05 -7.76 1.93
C PHE A 23 7.37 -6.89 3.14
N LEU A 24 7.91 -5.69 2.93
CA LEU A 24 8.20 -4.74 4.00
C LEU A 24 6.93 -4.27 4.72
N ALA A 25 5.85 -4.01 3.98
CA ALA A 25 4.55 -3.68 4.55
C ALA A 25 4.01 -4.83 5.43
N GLY A 26 4.11 -6.07 4.95
CA GLY A 26 3.73 -7.27 5.70
C GLY A 26 4.59 -7.48 6.95
N LEU A 27 5.89 -7.23 6.88
CA LEU A 27 6.79 -7.29 8.03
C LEU A 27 6.40 -6.27 9.10
N GLY A 28 6.05 -5.04 8.69
CA GLY A 28 5.48 -4.05 9.59
C GLY A 28 4.17 -4.54 10.22
N ALA A 29 3.26 -5.10 9.42
CA ALA A 29 1.95 -5.55 9.90
C ALA A 29 2.07 -6.70 10.91
N LEU A 30 3.02 -7.61 10.70
CA LEU A 30 3.39 -8.62 11.70
C LEU A 30 3.85 -7.96 13.00
N GLY A 31 4.69 -6.93 12.92
CA GLY A 31 5.11 -6.14 14.07
C GLY A 31 3.93 -5.50 14.83
N VAL A 32 2.96 -4.91 14.12
CA VAL A 32 1.74 -4.35 14.72
C VAL A 32 0.92 -5.41 15.46
N GLY A 33 0.83 -6.63 14.91
CA GLY A 33 0.16 -7.75 15.58
C GLY A 33 0.89 -8.25 16.83
N LEU A 34 2.23 -8.21 16.83
CA LEU A 34 3.07 -8.63 17.96
C LEU A 34 3.17 -7.55 19.05
N PHE A 35 3.09 -6.27 18.67
CA PHE A 35 3.22 -5.12 19.55
C PHE A 35 1.94 -4.28 19.52
N PRO A 36 0.96 -4.58 20.40
CA PRO A 36 -0.26 -3.77 20.52
C PRO A 36 0.02 -2.31 20.91
N GLU A 37 -0.98 -1.45 20.71
CA GLU A 37 -0.92 -0.05 21.13
C GLU A 37 -0.51 0.06 22.61
N GLY A 38 0.40 0.99 22.93
CA GLY A 38 0.99 1.13 24.26
C GLY A 38 2.17 0.19 24.58
N SER A 39 2.60 -0.65 23.63
CA SER A 39 3.83 -1.45 23.78
C SER A 39 5.05 -0.56 24.08
N PRO A 40 5.99 -1.03 24.92
CA PRO A 40 7.16 -0.24 25.30
C PRO A 40 8.04 0.08 24.09
N TYR A 41 8.92 1.08 24.26
CA TYR A 41 9.91 1.49 23.26
C TYR A 41 9.32 1.93 21.90
N HIS A 42 8.05 2.33 21.87
CA HIS A 42 7.35 2.78 20.65
C HIS A 42 7.31 1.71 19.53
N LEU A 43 7.41 0.42 19.89
CA LEU A 43 7.46 -0.67 18.91
C LEU A 43 6.20 -0.74 18.04
N HIS A 44 5.03 -0.47 18.62
CA HIS A 44 3.78 -0.35 17.86
C HIS A 44 3.89 0.77 16.81
N THR A 45 4.29 1.96 17.22
CA THR A 45 4.41 3.13 16.35
C THR A 45 5.37 2.90 15.19
N ILE A 46 6.54 2.30 15.47
CA ILE A 46 7.54 1.98 14.43
C ILE A 46 6.98 0.94 13.45
N SER A 47 6.34 -0.10 13.97
CA SER A 47 5.74 -1.16 13.14
C SER A 47 4.60 -0.63 12.27
N SER A 48 3.74 0.21 12.84
CA SER A 48 2.64 0.89 12.14
C SER A 48 3.17 1.81 11.04
N LEU A 49 4.24 2.58 11.31
CA LEU A 49 4.89 3.43 10.30
C LEU A 49 5.40 2.61 9.11
N ILE A 50 6.13 1.52 9.38
CA ILE A 50 6.63 0.61 8.34
C ILE A 50 5.45 0.07 7.52
N THR A 51 4.42 -0.43 8.19
CA THR A 51 3.22 -0.97 7.54
C THR A 51 2.59 0.04 6.58
N PHE A 52 2.26 1.23 7.08
CA PHE A 52 1.49 2.21 6.32
C PHE A 52 2.31 2.84 5.20
N LEU A 53 3.58 3.17 5.45
CA LEU A 53 4.46 3.74 4.45
C LEU A 53 4.65 2.78 3.27
N PHE A 54 5.05 1.53 3.55
CA PHE A 54 5.34 0.58 2.49
C PHE A 54 4.08 0.06 1.79
N ALA A 55 2.95 -0.07 2.50
CA ALA A 55 1.68 -0.38 1.87
C ALA A 55 1.29 0.70 0.87
N SER A 56 1.37 1.98 1.24
CA SER A 56 1.01 3.06 0.33
C SER A 56 1.99 3.21 -0.83
N LEU A 57 3.30 3.04 -0.60
CA LEU A 57 4.29 3.05 -1.68
C LEU A 57 4.10 1.88 -2.66
N SER A 58 3.66 0.71 -2.17
CA SER A 58 3.43 -0.45 -3.03
C SER A 58 2.24 -0.29 -3.99
N SER A 59 1.34 0.67 -3.73
CA SER A 59 0.17 0.91 -4.59
C SER A 59 0.53 1.51 -5.95
N TYR A 60 1.66 2.24 -6.05
CA TYR A 60 2.14 2.82 -7.30
C TYR A 60 2.56 1.73 -8.31
N PRO A 61 3.49 0.81 -7.98
CA PRO A 61 3.82 -0.26 -8.89
C PRO A 61 2.63 -1.22 -9.13
N ALA A 62 1.74 -1.39 -8.16
CA ALA A 62 0.49 -2.14 -8.36
C ALA A 62 -0.42 -1.49 -9.43
N SER A 63 -0.52 -0.16 -9.45
CA SER A 63 -1.26 0.60 -10.47
C SER A 63 -0.68 0.39 -11.86
N VAL A 64 0.64 0.51 -11.97
CA VAL A 64 1.35 0.34 -13.25
C VAL A 64 1.21 -1.09 -13.75
N ARG A 65 1.29 -2.10 -12.86
CA ARG A 65 1.24 -3.51 -13.23
C ARG A 65 -0.10 -3.94 -13.83
N ARG A 66 -1.21 -3.32 -13.46
CA ARG A 66 -2.54 -3.68 -13.97
C ARG A 66 -2.74 -3.36 -15.47
N GLY A 67 -1.78 -2.70 -16.13
CA GLY A 67 -1.67 -2.64 -17.59
C GLY A 67 -2.76 -1.84 -18.32
N GLY A 68 -3.66 -1.15 -17.61
CA GLY A 68 -4.84 -0.48 -18.18
C GLY A 68 -4.97 1.01 -17.89
N GLY A 69 -3.93 1.67 -17.34
CA GLY A 69 -3.93 3.12 -17.11
C GLY A 69 -4.82 3.63 -15.97
N SER A 70 -5.50 2.76 -15.22
CA SER A 70 -6.29 3.18 -14.06
C SER A 70 -5.37 3.61 -12.91
N PRO A 71 -5.37 4.89 -12.50
CA PRO A 71 -4.55 5.39 -11.39
C PRO A 71 -5.10 5.00 -10.01
N LEU A 72 -6.15 4.16 -9.96
CA LEU A 72 -6.96 3.91 -8.77
C LEU A 72 -6.12 3.49 -7.56
N TRP A 73 -5.23 2.51 -7.70
CA TRP A 73 -4.43 2.03 -6.57
C TRP A 73 -3.45 3.11 -6.07
N GLY A 74 -2.86 3.87 -7.00
CA GLY A 74 -1.96 4.98 -6.72
C GLY A 74 -2.68 6.12 -6.02
N ILE A 75 -3.91 6.43 -6.40
CA ILE A 75 -4.77 7.41 -5.71
C ILE A 75 -5.03 6.97 -4.28
N LEU A 76 -5.43 5.71 -4.07
CA LEU A 76 -5.67 5.18 -2.73
C LEU A 76 -4.42 5.19 -1.85
N GLY A 77 -3.26 4.80 -2.39
CA GLY A 77 -1.99 4.93 -1.66
C GLY A 77 -1.58 6.38 -1.40
N THR A 78 -1.87 7.29 -2.32
CA THR A 78 -1.61 8.73 -2.14
C THR A 78 -2.47 9.30 -1.01
N ILE A 79 -3.75 8.91 -0.92
CA ILE A 79 -4.61 9.27 0.22
C ILE A 79 -3.96 8.76 1.52
N GLY A 80 -3.53 7.49 1.55
CA GLY A 80 -2.83 6.92 2.71
C GLY A 80 -1.57 7.69 3.11
N LEU A 81 -0.71 8.07 2.15
CA LEU A 81 0.50 8.85 2.40
C LEU A 81 0.22 10.26 2.90
N ILE A 82 -0.72 10.96 2.26
CA ILE A 82 -1.13 12.30 2.70
C ILE A 82 -1.65 12.21 4.13
N SER A 83 -2.55 11.26 4.42
CA SER A 83 -3.06 11.05 5.78
C SER A 83 -1.95 10.71 6.78
N LEU A 84 -0.97 9.90 6.38
CA LEU A 84 0.18 9.57 7.23
C LEU A 84 1.03 10.81 7.56
N VAL A 85 1.29 11.67 6.57
CA VAL A 85 2.00 12.94 6.76
C VAL A 85 1.20 13.87 7.66
N LEU A 86 -0.10 14.05 7.39
CA LEU A 86 -0.98 14.90 8.21
C LEU A 86 -1.06 14.42 9.65
N TYR A 87 -1.15 13.10 9.86
CA TYR A 87 -1.14 12.48 11.17
C TYR A 87 0.18 12.74 11.92
N ALA A 88 1.33 12.57 11.24
CA ALA A 88 2.64 12.86 11.82
C ALA A 88 2.80 14.35 12.19
N MET A 89 2.11 15.24 11.48
CA MET A 89 2.07 16.68 11.78
C MET A 89 1.04 17.05 12.88
N GLY A 90 0.25 16.10 13.37
CA GLY A 90 -0.83 16.35 14.33
C GLY A 90 -2.04 17.10 13.75
N TYR A 91 -2.19 17.14 12.42
CA TYR A 91 -3.30 17.79 11.75
C TYR A 91 -4.38 16.76 11.36
N TYR A 92 -5.50 16.74 12.09
CA TYR A 92 -6.53 15.71 11.89
C TYR A 92 -7.68 16.13 10.96
N ALA A 93 -7.67 17.33 10.39
CA ALA A 93 -8.71 17.82 9.47
C ALA A 93 -10.16 17.64 9.97
N GLY A 94 -10.40 17.74 11.29
CA GLY A 94 -11.72 17.53 11.91
C GLY A 94 -12.15 16.05 12.06
N LEU A 95 -11.34 15.09 11.62
CA LEU A 95 -11.61 13.65 11.75
C LEU A 95 -11.28 13.09 13.14
N GLY A 96 -10.49 13.84 13.92
CA GLY A 96 -9.90 13.38 15.18
C GLY A 96 -8.81 12.32 14.98
N TRP A 97 -8.17 11.93 16.09
CA TRP A 97 -7.05 10.96 16.10
C TRP A 97 -7.41 9.66 15.38
N GLY A 98 -8.41 8.93 15.90
CA GLY A 98 -8.80 7.65 15.32
C GLY A 98 -9.44 7.74 13.93
N GLY A 99 -10.02 8.89 13.59
CA GLY A 99 -10.54 9.12 12.24
C GLY A 99 -9.42 9.21 11.20
N MET A 100 -8.34 9.92 11.53
CA MET A 100 -7.17 10.02 10.65
C MET A 100 -6.46 8.67 10.52
N GLU A 101 -6.32 7.89 11.59
CA GLU A 101 -5.78 6.52 11.52
C GLU A 101 -6.57 5.65 10.52
N ARG A 102 -7.91 5.69 10.56
CA ARG A 102 -8.75 4.98 9.58
C ARG A 102 -8.53 5.46 8.15
N LEU A 103 -8.30 6.76 7.96
CA LEU A 103 -8.01 7.33 6.64
C LEU A 103 -6.63 6.91 6.10
N ILE A 104 -5.67 6.57 6.97
CA ILE A 104 -4.41 5.91 6.57
C ILE A 104 -4.67 4.45 6.17
N VAL A 105 -5.45 3.72 6.98
CA VAL A 105 -5.60 2.26 6.86
C VAL A 105 -6.52 1.84 5.71
N TYR A 106 -7.73 2.40 5.64
CA TYR A 106 -8.77 1.91 4.73
C TYR A 106 -8.40 2.01 3.24
N PRO A 107 -7.78 3.09 2.75
CA PRO A 107 -7.33 3.15 1.36
C PRO A 107 -6.29 2.07 1.04
N ASN A 108 -5.39 1.78 1.99
CA ASN A 108 -4.38 0.74 1.85
C ASN A 108 -5.00 -0.66 1.76
N LEU A 109 -5.96 -0.97 2.62
CA LEU A 109 -6.71 -2.23 2.57
C LEU A 109 -7.50 -2.36 1.25
N ALA A 110 -8.17 -1.28 0.82
CA ALA A 110 -8.99 -1.27 -0.38
C ALA A 110 -8.18 -1.59 -1.64
N TRP A 111 -7.02 -0.95 -1.83
CA TRP A 111 -6.20 -1.24 -3.00
C TRP A 111 -5.56 -2.63 -2.91
N ALA A 112 -5.07 -3.05 -1.73
CA ALA A 112 -4.40 -4.33 -1.58
C ALA A 112 -5.36 -5.51 -1.88
N LEU A 113 -6.57 -5.47 -1.31
CA LEU A 113 -7.62 -6.46 -1.57
C LEU A 113 -8.07 -6.43 -3.03
N GLY A 114 -8.35 -5.24 -3.58
CA GLY A 114 -8.81 -5.09 -4.96
C GLY A 114 -7.75 -5.51 -5.99
N PHE A 115 -6.48 -5.19 -5.75
CA PHE A 115 -5.36 -5.60 -6.57
C PHE A 115 -5.14 -7.12 -6.47
N GLY A 116 -5.10 -7.68 -5.26
CA GLY A 116 -4.96 -9.12 -5.05
C GLY A 116 -6.07 -9.93 -5.73
N ALA A 117 -7.33 -9.53 -5.57
CA ALA A 117 -8.47 -10.13 -6.26
C ALA A 117 -8.34 -10.05 -7.79
N SER A 118 -7.78 -8.95 -8.30
CA SER A 118 -7.55 -8.80 -9.74
C SER A 118 -6.46 -9.71 -10.29
N LEU A 119 -5.45 -10.06 -9.47
CA LEU A 119 -4.43 -11.04 -9.85
C LEU A 119 -5.02 -12.46 -9.86
N ALA A 120 -5.79 -12.82 -8.82
CA ALA A 120 -6.43 -14.13 -8.73
C ALA A 120 -7.39 -14.40 -9.90
N THR A 121 -8.18 -13.41 -10.30
CA THR A 121 -9.09 -13.52 -11.45
C THR A 121 -8.36 -13.58 -12.78
N ALA A 122 -7.22 -12.89 -12.93
CA ALA A 122 -6.39 -12.98 -14.12
C ALA A 122 -5.77 -14.38 -14.33
N GLU A 123 -5.48 -15.09 -13.23
CA GLU A 123 -4.94 -16.46 -13.27
C GLU A 123 -6.02 -17.51 -13.54
N ALA A 124 -7.26 -17.29 -13.06
CA ALA A 124 -8.37 -18.22 -13.22
C ALA A 124 -9.00 -18.24 -14.63
N ARG A 125 -8.64 -17.31 -15.54
CA ARG A 125 -9.18 -17.27 -16.90
C ARG A 125 -8.43 -18.28 -17.79
N PRO A 126 -9.06 -19.38 -18.26
CA PRO A 126 -8.42 -20.29 -19.20
C PRO A 126 -8.05 -19.52 -20.48
N ARG A 127 -6.84 -19.79 -21.00
CA ARG A 127 -6.34 -19.19 -22.25
C ARG A 127 -7.09 -19.72 -23.45
#